data_AF-A0A434ZVY8-F1
#
_entry.id   AF-A0A434ZVY8-F1
#
_cell.length_a   1.000
_cell.length_b   1.000
_cell.length_c   1.000
_cell.angle_alpha   90.00
_cell.angle_beta   90.00
_cell.angle_gamma   90.00
#
_symmetry.space_group_name_H-M   'P 1'
#
loop_
_entity.id
_entity.type
_entity.pdbx_description
1 polymer ?
#
loop_
_entity_poly.entity_id
_entity_poly.type
_entity_poly.pdbx_seq_one_letter_code
_entity_poly.pdbx_strand_id
1 'polypeptide(L)'
;LFDVIGRVASPQPPSLFDSASAAGRIARFFAVATPDSFGTFSRAELSAISGTIAYVEKTQKAERPPLSRPEREESGSTLFIDPATRANLELLRTLSGSRDGSLFKAIDRTVTGSGARLLADRLMAPLTDPAAIGARLDSVSFFRAETRLCQAARTSLKTVAHMPRAPARLALNR
;
A
#
# COMPACT_ATOMS: atom_id res chain seq x y z
N LEU A 1 5.72 10.02 17.58
CA LEU A 1 5.18 9.40 16.34
C LEU A 1 6.32 8.90 15.45
N PHE A 2 7.18 9.77 14.92
CA PHE A 2 8.29 9.39 14.02
C PHE A 2 9.36 8.46 14.64
N ASP A 3 9.68 8.66 15.93
CA ASP A 3 10.61 7.78 16.65
C ASP A 3 10.08 6.35 16.84
N VAL A 4 8.75 6.17 16.85
CA VAL A 4 8.08 4.87 17.04
C VAL A 4 8.06 4.04 15.75
N ILE A 5 8.14 4.69 14.58
CA ILE A 5 8.07 4.05 13.25
C ILE A 5 9.45 3.73 12.66
N GLY A 6 10.54 4.07 13.35
CA GLY A 6 11.91 3.85 12.88
C GLY A 6 12.24 4.55 11.55
N ARG A 7 11.45 5.58 11.17
CA ARG A 7 11.65 6.35 9.95
C ARG A 7 12.22 7.71 10.30
N VAL A 8 13.39 8.03 9.75
CA VAL A 8 13.96 9.38 9.80
C VAL A 8 12.99 10.33 9.10
N ALA A 9 12.42 11.28 9.86
CA ALA A 9 11.58 12.31 9.28
C ALA A 9 12.47 13.26 8.46
N SER A 10 12.18 13.40 7.16
CA SER A 10 12.82 14.40 6.29
C SER A 10 11.85 15.57 6.12
N PRO A 11 11.94 16.64 6.93
CA PRO A 11 11.01 17.75 6.86
C PRO A 11 11.06 18.40 5.48
N GLN A 12 9.88 18.74 4.96
CA GLN A 12 9.74 19.41 3.67
C GLN A 12 9.16 20.83 3.86
N PRO A 13 9.46 21.77 2.94
CA PRO A 13 8.95 23.13 3.04
C PRO A 13 7.42 23.18 3.07
N PRO A 14 6.80 24.04 3.92
CA PRO A 14 5.35 24.20 4.00
C PRO A 14 4.69 24.56 2.66
N SER A 15 5.43 25.22 1.77
CA SER A 15 4.96 25.58 0.42
C SER A 15 4.59 24.37 -0.45
N LEU A 16 5.14 23.18 -0.18
CA LEU A 16 4.71 21.96 -0.88
C LEU A 16 3.29 21.56 -0.50
N PHE A 17 2.85 21.91 0.72
CA PHE A 17 1.58 21.53 1.32
C PHE A 17 0.54 22.66 1.27
N ASP A 18 0.73 23.68 0.42
CA ASP A 18 -0.28 24.73 0.26
C ASP A 18 -1.61 24.16 -0.30
N SER A 19 -2.64 24.18 0.55
CA SER A 19 -3.98 23.75 0.21
C SER A 19 -4.67 24.60 -0.86
N ALA A 20 -4.32 25.88 -0.99
CA ALA A 20 -4.99 26.79 -1.92
C ALA A 20 -4.67 26.42 -3.37
N SER A 21 -3.43 26.00 -3.63
CA SER A 21 -2.97 25.52 -4.94
C SER A 21 -3.10 24.00 -5.14
N ALA A 22 -3.51 23.26 -4.10
CA ALA A 22 -3.52 21.80 -4.10
C ALA A 22 -4.39 21.19 -5.21
N ALA A 23 -5.63 21.64 -5.34
CA ALA A 23 -6.56 21.09 -6.31
C ALA A 23 -6.04 21.23 -7.76
N GLY A 24 -5.48 22.39 -8.11
CA GLY A 24 -4.90 22.63 -9.43
C GLY A 24 -3.65 21.80 -9.71
N ARG A 25 -2.82 21.52 -8.69
CA ARG A 25 -1.65 20.62 -8.84
C ARG A 25 -2.09 19.17 -9.05
N ILE A 26 -3.05 18.69 -8.27
CA ILE A 26 -3.59 17.32 -8.37
C ILE A 26 -4.24 17.10 -9.73
N ALA A 27 -5.12 18.01 -10.16
CA ALA A 27 -5.81 17.96 -11.44
C ALA A 27 -4.82 17.87 -12.61
N ARG A 28 -3.79 18.72 -12.59
CA ARG A 28 -2.73 18.74 -13.61
C ARG A 28 -1.91 17.47 -13.63
N PHE A 29 -1.54 16.93 -12.46
CA PHE A 29 -0.72 15.72 -12.37
C PHE A 29 -1.45 14.50 -12.94
N PHE A 30 -2.75 14.35 -12.63
CA PHE A 30 -3.55 13.23 -13.11
C PHE A 30 -4.30 13.50 -14.43
N ALA A 31 -4.08 14.65 -15.05
CA ALA A 31 -4.74 15.07 -16.30
C ALA A 31 -6.29 15.00 -16.23
N VAL A 32 -6.87 15.50 -15.13
CA VAL A 32 -8.32 15.60 -14.93
C VAL A 32 -8.74 17.06 -14.75
N ALA A 33 -10.02 17.37 -14.96
CA ALA A 33 -10.53 18.73 -14.77
C ALA A 33 -10.51 19.14 -13.29
N THR A 34 -10.96 18.26 -12.39
CA THR A 34 -10.95 18.48 -10.95
C THR A 34 -10.59 17.19 -10.19
N PRO A 35 -9.97 17.30 -9.00
CA PRO A 35 -9.71 16.15 -8.13
C PRO A 35 -10.98 15.45 -7.63
N ASP A 36 -12.14 16.11 -7.69
CA ASP A 36 -13.42 15.58 -7.22
C ASP A 36 -13.85 14.32 -7.98
N SER A 37 -13.29 14.11 -9.18
CA SER A 37 -13.42 12.86 -9.94
C SER A 37 -12.85 11.62 -9.23
N PHE A 38 -12.00 11.81 -8.21
CA PHE A 38 -11.47 10.73 -7.36
C PHE A 38 -12.21 10.58 -6.03
N GLY A 39 -13.14 11.51 -5.72
CA GLY A 39 -13.86 11.57 -4.46
C GLY A 39 -13.75 12.91 -3.76
N THR A 40 -14.45 13.05 -2.64
CA THR A 40 -14.42 14.27 -1.83
C THR A 40 -13.30 14.19 -0.79
N PHE A 41 -12.40 15.16 -0.83
CA PHE A 41 -11.28 15.28 0.10
C PHE A 41 -11.40 16.57 0.92
N SER A 42 -11.04 16.48 2.19
CA SER A 42 -10.84 17.62 3.07
C SER A 42 -9.64 18.48 2.62
N ARG A 43 -9.58 19.71 3.13
CA ARG A 43 -8.47 20.62 2.89
C ARG A 43 -7.11 20.03 3.28
N ALA A 44 -7.07 19.25 4.36
CA ALA A 44 -5.85 18.59 4.84
C ALA A 44 -5.44 17.43 3.92
N GLU A 45 -6.39 16.61 3.46
CA GLU A 45 -6.14 15.53 2.50
C GLU A 45 -5.62 16.09 1.16
N LEU A 46 -6.23 17.15 0.63
CA LEU A 46 -5.76 17.81 -0.60
C LEU A 46 -4.33 18.35 -0.44
N SER A 47 -4.03 18.99 0.69
CA SER A 47 -2.70 19.47 1.04
C SER A 47 -1.66 18.33 1.08
N ALA A 48 -1.99 17.19 1.70
CA ALA A 48 -1.12 16.03 1.80
C ALA A 48 -0.86 15.35 0.43
N ILE A 49 -1.90 15.20 -0.40
CA ILE A 49 -1.77 14.66 -1.76
C ILE A 49 -0.87 15.57 -2.60
N SER A 50 -1.15 16.88 -2.58
CA SER A 50 -0.38 17.89 -3.30
C SER A 50 1.09 17.93 -2.88
N GLY A 51 1.37 17.84 -1.58
CA GLY A 51 2.74 17.77 -1.05
C GLY A 51 3.48 16.51 -1.48
N THR A 52 2.77 15.37 -1.53
CA THR A 52 3.33 14.09 -2.01
C THR A 52 3.71 14.17 -3.49
N ILE A 53 2.81 14.69 -4.33
CA ILE A 53 3.08 14.93 -5.76
C ILE A 53 4.29 15.85 -5.93
N ALA A 54 4.31 16.98 -5.23
CA ALA A 54 5.41 17.94 -5.35
C ALA A 54 6.75 17.35 -4.90
N TYR A 55 6.75 16.47 -3.89
CA TYR A 55 7.95 15.75 -3.46
C TYR A 55 8.42 14.73 -4.51
N VAL A 56 7.51 13.99 -5.13
CA VAL A 56 7.83 13.07 -6.23
C VAL A 56 8.40 13.84 -7.42
N GLU A 57 7.78 14.94 -7.85
CA GLU A 57 8.30 15.77 -8.94
C GLU A 57 9.69 16.37 -8.62
N LYS A 58 9.90 16.79 -7.37
CA LYS A 58 11.20 17.31 -6.91
C LYS A 58 12.30 16.25 -6.96
N THR A 59 11.98 15.00 -6.61
CA THR A 59 12.96 13.91 -6.46
C THR A 59 13.14 13.08 -7.74
N GLN A 60 12.13 13.00 -8.61
CA GLN A 60 12.08 12.15 -9.80
C GLN A 60 11.96 12.98 -11.09
N LYS A 61 12.70 14.09 -11.15
CA LYS A 61 12.56 15.18 -12.14
C LYS A 61 12.35 14.74 -13.59
N ALA A 62 13.12 13.75 -14.08
CA ALA A 62 13.10 13.34 -15.48
C ALA A 62 12.06 12.26 -15.81
N GLU A 63 11.54 11.57 -14.81
CA GLU A 63 10.94 10.24 -15.00
C GLU A 63 9.49 10.16 -14.55
N ARG A 64 9.00 11.20 -13.85
CA ARG A 64 7.59 11.41 -13.45
C ARG A 64 6.84 10.07 -13.29
N PRO A 65 7.23 9.26 -12.29
CA PRO A 65 6.72 7.91 -12.17
C PRO A 65 5.19 7.96 -12.03
N PRO A 66 4.45 7.06 -12.69
CA PRO A 66 3.00 7.03 -12.56
C PRO A 66 2.64 6.74 -11.12
N LEU A 67 1.83 7.62 -10.52
CA LEU A 67 1.20 7.37 -9.24
C LEU A 67 -0.20 6.79 -9.50
N SER A 68 -0.63 5.88 -8.63
CA SER A 68 -2.03 5.49 -8.57
C SER A 68 -2.89 6.70 -8.20
N ARG A 69 -4.16 6.66 -8.61
CA ARG A 69 -5.13 7.69 -8.23
C ARG A 69 -5.26 7.76 -6.71
N PRO A 70 -5.48 8.95 -6.12
CA PRO A 70 -5.73 9.07 -4.69
C PRO A 70 -7.03 8.35 -4.35
N GLU A 71 -6.99 7.53 -3.31
CA GLU A 71 -8.16 6.86 -2.75
C GLU A 71 -8.28 7.25 -1.28
N ARG A 72 -9.49 7.55 -0.84
CA ARG A 72 -9.75 7.88 0.56
C ARG A 72 -9.93 6.57 1.34
N GLU A 73 -9.09 6.36 2.34
CA GLU A 73 -9.29 5.27 3.29
C GLU A 73 -10.29 5.72 4.36
N GLU A 74 -11.48 5.12 4.38
CA GLU A 74 -12.50 5.48 5.36
C GLU A 74 -12.04 5.11 6.78
N SER A 75 -12.34 6.01 7.73
CA SER A 75 -12.08 5.75 9.14
C SER A 75 -12.84 4.51 9.59
N GLY A 76 -12.11 3.51 10.10
CA GLY A 76 -12.69 2.26 10.56
C GLY A 76 -12.87 1.19 9.50
N SER A 77 -12.42 1.38 8.25
CA SER A 77 -12.40 0.33 7.20
C SER A 77 -11.42 -0.81 7.51
N THR A 78 -10.43 -0.53 8.36
CA THR A 78 -9.48 -1.50 8.89
C THR A 78 -9.38 -1.39 10.40
N LEU A 79 -9.08 -2.52 11.05
CA LEU A 79 -8.86 -2.58 12.49
C LEU A 79 -7.57 -1.83 12.81
N PHE A 80 -7.68 -0.78 13.61
CA PHE A 80 -6.51 -0.12 14.16
C PHE A 80 -5.81 -1.05 15.14
N ILE A 81 -4.56 -1.37 14.85
CA ILE A 81 -3.66 -2.09 15.75
C ILE A 81 -2.48 -1.17 16.01
N ASP A 82 -2.29 -0.77 17.27
CA ASP A 82 -1.20 0.12 17.63
C ASP A 82 0.17 -0.58 17.43
N PRO A 83 1.27 0.19 17.30
CA PRO A 83 2.59 -0.38 17.05
C PRO A 83 3.07 -1.37 18.12
N ALA A 84 2.73 -1.16 19.39
CA ALA A 84 3.14 -2.05 20.47
C ALA A 84 2.39 -3.39 20.38
N THR A 85 1.08 -3.36 20.14
CA THR A 85 0.30 -4.58 19.90
C THR A 85 0.80 -5.35 18.67
N ARG A 86 1.14 -4.66 17.57
CA ARG A 86 1.72 -5.30 16.37
C ARG A 86 3.05 -6.00 16.65
N ALA A 87 3.90 -5.40 17.50
CA ALA A 87 5.18 -5.97 17.91
C ALA A 87 5.00 -7.16 18.87
N ASN A 88 4.13 -7.03 19.87
CA ASN A 88 3.85 -8.08 20.86
C ASN A 88 3.19 -9.31 20.25
N LEU A 89 2.36 -9.13 19.23
CA LEU A 89 1.79 -10.23 18.44
C LEU A 89 2.79 -10.82 17.42
N GLU A 90 3.99 -10.25 17.33
CA GLU A 90 5.05 -10.66 16.42
C GLU A 90 4.56 -10.85 14.97
N LEU A 91 3.70 -9.93 14.49
CA LEU A 91 2.94 -10.13 13.26
C LEU A 91 3.85 -10.35 12.05
N LEU A 92 4.88 -9.50 11.89
CA LEU A 92 5.84 -9.58 10.77
C LEU A 92 7.25 -10.00 11.21
N ARG A 93 7.62 -9.70 12.46
CA ARG A 93 8.92 -9.96 13.06
C ARG A 93 8.74 -10.25 14.54
N THR A 94 9.63 -11.03 15.10
CA THR A 94 9.73 -11.28 16.54
C THR A 94 10.18 -10.03 17.28
N LEU A 95 10.08 -10.04 18.62
CA LEU A 95 10.60 -8.99 19.49
C LEU A 95 12.12 -8.82 19.35
N SER A 96 12.84 -9.88 18.99
CA SER A 96 14.28 -9.84 18.66
C SER A 96 14.58 -9.30 17.24
N GLY A 97 13.56 -8.93 16.48
CA GLY A 97 13.67 -8.41 15.12
C GLY A 97 13.81 -9.49 14.03
N SER A 98 13.82 -10.77 14.39
CA SER A 98 13.88 -11.89 13.44
C SER A 98 12.58 -12.04 12.66
N ARG A 99 12.66 -12.51 11.42
CA ARG A 99 11.46 -12.97 10.70
C ARG A 99 11.08 -14.38 11.14
N ASP A 100 12.06 -15.21 11.49
CA ASP A 100 11.81 -16.57 11.95
C ASP A 100 11.23 -16.53 13.36
N GLY A 101 10.09 -17.21 13.54
CA GLY A 101 9.26 -17.14 14.75
C GLY A 101 8.01 -16.25 14.62
N SER A 102 7.95 -15.35 13.63
CA SER A 102 6.78 -14.47 13.41
C SER A 102 5.55 -15.20 12.86
N LEU A 103 4.36 -14.63 13.10
CA LEU A 103 3.10 -15.10 12.49
C LEU A 103 3.21 -15.12 10.96
N PHE A 104 3.74 -14.04 10.37
CA PHE A 104 3.91 -13.95 8.91
C PHE A 104 4.75 -15.09 8.35
N LYS A 105 5.87 -15.44 9.00
CA LYS A 105 6.68 -16.59 8.57
C LYS A 105 5.91 -17.91 8.66
N ALA A 106 5.12 -18.10 9.71
CA ALA A 106 4.33 -19.31 9.90
C ALA A 106 3.33 -19.53 8.75
N ILE A 107 2.65 -18.46 8.30
CA ILE A 107 1.54 -18.56 7.34
C ILE A 107 1.91 -18.24 5.88
N ASP A 108 3.01 -17.54 5.62
CA ASP A 108 3.38 -17.15 4.26
C ASP A 108 3.72 -18.39 3.41
N ARG A 109 2.83 -18.71 2.47
CA ARG A 109 2.97 -19.74 1.43
C ARG A 109 2.78 -19.15 0.03
N THR A 110 2.93 -17.83 -0.07
CA THR A 110 2.82 -17.11 -1.34
C THR A 110 3.98 -17.51 -2.25
N VAL A 111 3.76 -17.43 -3.56
CA VAL A 111 4.73 -17.83 -4.58
C VAL A 111 5.35 -16.64 -5.32
N THR A 112 4.94 -15.42 -4.95
CA THR A 112 5.44 -14.16 -5.51
C THR A 112 5.70 -13.16 -4.40
N GLY A 113 6.66 -12.25 -4.57
CA GLY A 113 6.90 -11.21 -3.56
C GLY A 113 5.79 -10.17 -3.46
N SER A 114 5.04 -9.93 -4.53
CA SER A 114 3.83 -9.10 -4.47
C SER A 114 2.76 -9.75 -3.61
N GLY A 115 2.60 -11.08 -3.72
CA GLY A 115 1.71 -11.85 -2.84
C GLY A 115 2.14 -11.79 -1.38
N ALA A 116 3.44 -11.98 -1.10
CA ALA A 116 4.00 -11.88 0.24
C ALA A 116 3.75 -10.48 0.86
N ARG A 117 3.94 -9.42 0.06
CA ARG A 117 3.69 -8.06 0.49
C ARG A 117 2.20 -7.81 0.77
N LEU A 118 1.32 -8.23 -0.14
CA LEU A 118 -0.13 -8.12 0.07
C LEU A 118 -0.58 -8.87 1.33
N LEU A 119 -0.02 -10.05 1.61
CA LEU A 119 -0.30 -10.80 2.83
C LEU A 119 0.17 -10.02 4.08
N ALA A 120 1.37 -9.46 4.06
CA ALA A 120 1.88 -8.64 5.15
C ALA A 120 0.99 -7.40 5.39
N ASP A 121 0.61 -6.70 4.32
CA ASP A 121 -0.27 -5.52 4.40
C ASP A 121 -1.63 -5.90 5.02
N ARG A 122 -2.22 -7.02 4.61
CA ARG A 122 -3.50 -7.54 5.17
C ARG A 122 -3.42 -7.95 6.64
N LEU A 123 -2.28 -8.47 7.10
CA LEU A 123 -2.08 -8.78 8.52
C LEU A 123 -2.01 -7.50 9.37
N MET A 124 -1.43 -6.44 8.82
CA MET A 124 -1.23 -5.18 9.53
C MET A 124 -2.48 -4.29 9.53
N ALA A 125 -3.38 -4.48 8.56
CA ALA A 125 -4.64 -3.76 8.43
C ALA A 125 -5.80 -4.74 8.15
N PRO A 126 -6.25 -5.49 9.18
CA PRO A 126 -7.39 -6.40 9.03
C PRO A 126 -8.64 -5.63 8.64
N LEU A 127 -9.47 -6.19 7.76
CA LEU A 127 -10.74 -5.58 7.38
C LEU A 127 -11.73 -5.60 8.54
N THR A 128 -12.62 -4.61 8.59
CA THR A 128 -13.75 -4.55 9.52
C THR A 128 -15.09 -4.78 8.82
N ASP A 129 -15.17 -4.57 7.51
CA ASP A 129 -16.37 -4.80 6.71
C ASP A 129 -16.65 -6.31 6.52
N PRO A 130 -17.76 -6.85 7.06
CA PRO A 130 -18.12 -8.25 6.91
C PRO A 130 -18.27 -8.68 5.45
N ALA A 131 -18.74 -7.81 4.55
CA ALA A 131 -18.93 -8.15 3.14
C ALA A 131 -17.57 -8.37 2.45
N ALA A 132 -16.62 -7.46 2.63
CA ALA A 132 -15.26 -7.61 2.12
C ALA A 132 -14.49 -8.79 2.74
N ILE A 133 -14.76 -9.11 4.01
CA ILE A 133 -14.24 -10.33 4.65
C ILE A 133 -14.82 -11.58 3.98
N GLY A 134 -16.14 -11.61 3.78
CA GLY A 134 -16.86 -12.70 3.10
C GLY A 134 -16.30 -12.97 1.71
N ALA A 135 -16.14 -11.94 0.88
CA ALA A 135 -15.59 -12.07 -0.47
C ALA A 135 -14.17 -12.69 -0.50
N ARG A 136 -13.34 -12.39 0.51
CA ARG A 136 -12.01 -13.03 0.67
C ARG A 136 -12.16 -14.50 1.08
N LEU A 137 -13.05 -14.82 2.00
CA LEU A 137 -13.32 -16.19 2.45
C LEU A 137 -13.89 -17.07 1.32
N ASP A 138 -14.76 -16.51 0.49
CA ASP A 138 -15.31 -17.19 -0.69
C ASP A 138 -14.20 -17.55 -1.68
N SER A 139 -13.31 -16.61 -1.96
CA SER A 139 -12.14 -16.84 -2.81
C SER A 139 -11.25 -17.97 -2.28
N VAL A 140 -11.00 -17.99 -0.96
CA VAL A 140 -10.23 -19.06 -0.31
C VAL A 140 -10.96 -20.40 -0.40
N SER A 141 -12.27 -20.41 -0.15
CA SER A 141 -13.10 -21.61 -0.19
C SER A 141 -13.14 -22.21 -1.60
N PHE A 142 -13.26 -21.36 -2.62
CA PHE A 142 -13.20 -21.76 -4.02
C PHE A 142 -11.88 -22.45 -4.37
N PHE A 143 -10.73 -21.83 -4.07
CA PHE A 143 -9.42 -22.43 -4.38
C PHE A 143 -9.10 -23.65 -3.50
N ARG A 144 -9.74 -23.79 -2.33
CA ARG A 144 -9.64 -24.99 -1.50
C ARG A 144 -10.43 -26.15 -2.11
N ALA A 145 -11.62 -25.89 -2.66
CA ALA A 145 -12.41 -26.90 -3.36
C ALA A 145 -11.74 -27.30 -4.70
N GLU A 146 -11.28 -26.31 -5.48
CA GLU A 146 -10.68 -26.50 -6.80
C GLU A 146 -9.15 -26.65 -6.73
N THR A 147 -8.68 -27.71 -6.07
CA THR A 147 -7.23 -27.90 -5.79
C THR A 147 -6.37 -27.92 -7.05
N ARG A 148 -6.85 -28.51 -8.16
CA ARG A 148 -6.12 -28.53 -9.45
C ARG A 148 -5.94 -27.13 -10.02
N LEU A 149 -7.01 -26.33 -10.00
CA LEU A 149 -6.96 -24.94 -10.44
C LEU A 149 -6.03 -24.10 -9.55
N CYS A 150 -6.07 -24.31 -8.24
CA CYS A 150 -5.15 -23.67 -7.30
C CYS A 150 -3.68 -23.97 -7.62
N GLN A 151 -3.34 -25.23 -7.90
CA GLN A 151 -1.98 -25.63 -8.28
C GLN A 151 -1.56 -25.04 -9.63
N ALA A 152 -2.45 -25.03 -10.62
CA ALA A 152 -2.21 -24.42 -11.92
C ALA A 152 -1.94 -22.91 -11.76
N ALA A 153 -2.81 -22.19 -11.04
CA ALA A 153 -2.66 -20.77 -10.76
C ALA A 153 -1.34 -20.46 -10.03
N ARG A 154 -0.98 -21.27 -9.02
CA ARG A 154 0.31 -21.13 -8.31
C ARG A 154 1.50 -21.34 -9.25
N THR A 155 1.42 -22.29 -10.17
CA THR A 155 2.49 -22.56 -11.14
C THR A 155 2.63 -21.39 -12.12
N SER A 156 1.52 -20.88 -12.65
CA SER A 156 1.52 -19.70 -13.51
C SER A 156 2.03 -18.45 -12.79
N LEU A 157 1.67 -18.24 -11.53
CA LEU A 157 2.14 -17.08 -10.77
C LEU A 157 3.64 -17.14 -10.45
N LYS A 158 4.24 -18.33 -10.30
CA LYS A 158 5.69 -18.48 -10.10
C LYS A 158 6.50 -17.97 -11.30
N THR A 159 5.96 -18.05 -12.51
CA THR A 159 6.66 -17.61 -13.72
C THR A 159 6.58 -16.10 -13.91
N VAL A 160 5.68 -15.42 -13.21
CA VAL A 160 5.59 -13.96 -13.19
C VAL A 160 6.76 -13.43 -12.35
N ALA A 161 7.86 -13.07 -13.01
CA ALA A 161 8.96 -12.32 -12.41
C ALA A 161 8.39 -11.11 -11.64
N HIS A 162 9.01 -10.74 -10.51
CA HIS A 162 8.56 -9.67 -9.61
C HIS A 162 8.18 -8.36 -10.35
N MET A 163 6.93 -8.28 -10.80
CA MET A 163 6.47 -7.23 -11.71
C MET A 163 6.12 -5.86 -11.07
N PRO A 164 6.03 -5.64 -9.73
CA PRO A 164 5.76 -4.28 -9.25
C PRO A 164 7.01 -3.39 -9.29
N ARG A 165 8.21 -3.95 -9.54
CA ARG A 165 9.43 -3.14 -9.66
C ARG A 165 9.84 -2.86 -11.09
N ALA A 166 9.54 -3.71 -12.07
CA ALA A 166 10.00 -3.50 -13.44
C ALA A 166 9.46 -2.21 -14.08
N PRO A 167 8.16 -1.86 -14.00
CA PRO A 167 7.66 -0.62 -14.61
C PRO A 167 8.16 0.63 -13.88
N ALA A 168 8.21 0.60 -12.54
CA ALA A 168 8.75 1.71 -11.76
C ALA A 168 10.26 1.91 -12.00
N ARG A 169 11.01 0.82 -12.18
CA ARG A 169 12.45 0.85 -12.51
C ARG A 169 12.74 1.25 -13.95
N LEU A 170 11.96 0.76 -14.90
CA LEU A 170 12.02 1.16 -16.31
C LEU A 170 11.62 2.62 -16.49
N ALA A 171 10.54 3.06 -15.82
CA ALA A 171 10.17 4.47 -15.75
C ALA A 171 11.29 5.29 -15.11
N LEU A 172 12.01 4.71 -14.14
CA LEU A 172 13.13 5.33 -13.46
C LEU A 172 14.52 5.10 -14.10
N ASN A 173 14.59 4.61 -15.36
CA ASN A 173 15.81 4.20 -16.08
C ASN A 173 16.88 3.49 -15.21
N ARG A 174 16.46 2.58 -14.32
CA ARG A 174 17.34 1.92 -13.33
C ARG A 174 17.12 0.43 -13.23
#